data_AF-A0A420QUU2-F1
#
_entry.id   AF-A0A420QUU2-F1
#
_cell.length_a   1.000
_cell.length_b   1.000
_cell.length_c   1.000
_cell.angle_alpha   90.00
_cell.angle_beta   90.00
_cell.angle_gamma   90.00
#
_symmetry.space_group_name_H-M   'P 1'
#
loop_
_entity.id
_entity.type
_entity.pdbx_description
1 polymer ?
#
loop_
_entity_poly.entity_id
_entity_poly.type
_entity_poly.pdbx_seq_one_letter_code
_entity_poly.pdbx_strand_id
1 'polypeptide(L)'
;MPSLSSLPLEMLGEIGGHLQMQDLHNCSLACKVLDAGIQRHLFRKMAFAGTRAVMAEVLLRFLSNKNQSRTRTMSSVCSSLRIEVLPQDDDPFDEGKDLLPALLISTKRNLPGVTCLSLSLHGLSSSEIASLHRMLKEGPRWDAVRVLVSDLRPLTLSTFLRYSLRNVESMDVVPSMARHGVASIKEGCPDLRRLRVNFKNPLYDFHQHLRGGSWAKLNQFENMEQLVVQEKGPATAYPIGGISRPIDITTRLCTVADQLRDSPTLRQLSIEFHPRIMTWIMLPAQRLNPGQRHRTELDTFVMTGIMAMGARLPQVEEICLVERSAVFNGVNMIHRGVRDPDGEMAVTIEAPGHENTFPLNISH
;
A
#
# COMPACT_ATOMS: atom_id res chain seq x y z
N MET A 1 -1.92 -21.57 27.49
CA MET A 1 -1.48 -21.41 26.09
C MET A 1 -0.60 -22.60 25.72
N PRO A 2 -0.67 -23.14 24.48
CA PRO A 2 0.23 -24.20 24.03
C PRO A 2 1.69 -23.74 24.01
N SER A 3 2.63 -24.68 24.16
CA SER A 3 4.07 -24.40 24.10
C SER A 3 4.48 -23.98 22.68
N LEU A 4 5.39 -23.01 22.56
CA LEU A 4 5.98 -22.62 21.25
C LEU A 4 6.62 -23.81 20.53
N SER A 5 7.14 -24.80 21.27
CA SER A 5 7.73 -26.02 20.70
C SER A 5 6.72 -26.97 20.04
N SER A 6 5.42 -26.77 20.27
CA SER A 6 4.33 -27.59 19.71
C SER A 6 3.67 -26.96 18.48
N LEU A 7 4.06 -25.75 18.10
CA LEU A 7 3.49 -25.04 16.95
C LEU A 7 4.26 -25.36 15.66
N PRO A 8 3.56 -25.41 14.51
CA PRO A 8 4.22 -25.42 13.20
C PRO A 8 5.16 -24.24 13.02
N LEU A 9 6.28 -24.46 12.32
CA LEU A 9 7.33 -23.46 12.11
C LEU A 9 6.81 -22.22 11.35
N GLU A 10 5.82 -22.42 10.48
CA GLU A 10 5.14 -21.37 9.74
C GLU A 10 4.38 -20.43 10.68
N MET A 11 3.66 -20.99 11.66
CA MET A 11 2.93 -20.20 12.66
C MET A 11 3.87 -19.43 13.58
N LEU A 12 5.03 -20.00 13.91
CA LEU A 12 6.07 -19.30 14.69
C LEU A 12 6.62 -18.08 13.96
N GLY A 13 6.78 -18.18 12.63
CA GLY A 13 7.19 -17.06 11.79
C GLY A 13 6.13 -15.95 11.72
N GLU A 14 4.84 -16.30 11.68
CA GLU A 14 3.75 -15.31 11.74
C GLU A 14 3.66 -14.63 13.10
N ILE A 15 3.71 -15.41 14.19
CA ILE A 15 3.74 -14.87 15.57
C ILE A 15 4.90 -13.87 15.71
N GLY A 16 6.09 -14.27 15.26
CA GLY A 16 7.29 -13.42 15.26
C GLY A 16 7.10 -12.08 14.55
N GLY A 17 6.37 -12.07 13.44
CA GLY A 17 6.07 -10.85 12.68
C GLY A 17 5.17 -9.86 13.42
N HIS A 18 4.42 -10.32 14.43
CA HIS A 18 3.52 -9.48 15.24
C HIS A 18 4.09 -9.08 16.60
N LEU A 19 5.23 -9.64 17.02
CA LEU A 19 5.85 -9.29 18.30
C LEU A 19 6.45 -7.88 18.24
N GLN A 20 6.03 -6.99 19.15
CA GLN A 20 6.68 -5.69 19.32
C GLN A 20 8.02 -5.85 20.04
N MET A 21 8.92 -4.86 19.95
CA MET A 21 10.24 -4.93 20.62
C MET A 21 10.18 -5.16 22.14
N GLN A 22 9.13 -4.67 22.81
CA GLN A 22 8.92 -4.97 24.24
C GLN A 22 8.50 -6.43 24.46
N ASP A 23 7.66 -6.98 23.58
CA ASP A 23 7.28 -8.39 23.58
C ASP A 23 8.45 -9.29 23.20
N LEU A 24 9.35 -8.83 22.33
CA LEU A 24 10.59 -9.52 21.96
C LEU A 24 11.56 -9.58 23.15
N HIS A 25 11.67 -8.51 23.94
CA HIS A 25 12.49 -8.52 25.16
C HIS A 25 11.93 -9.52 26.19
N ASN A 26 10.62 -9.48 26.45
CA ASN A 26 9.93 -10.36 27.40
C ASN A 26 9.88 -11.82 26.92
N CYS A 27 9.64 -12.07 25.63
CA CYS A 27 9.78 -13.38 25.01
C CYS A 27 11.22 -13.87 25.16
N SER A 28 12.24 -13.06 24.84
CA SER A 28 13.65 -13.48 24.97
C SER A 28 14.05 -13.81 26.41
N LEU A 29 13.48 -13.11 27.41
CA LEU A 29 13.72 -13.38 28.82
C LEU A 29 13.09 -14.71 29.27
N ALA A 30 11.90 -15.05 28.74
CA ALA A 30 11.29 -16.37 28.90
C ALA A 30 12.01 -17.47 28.10
N CYS A 31 12.75 -17.10 27.04
CA CYS A 31 13.31 -18.03 26.04
C CYS A 31 14.78 -18.44 26.27
N LYS A 32 15.29 -18.46 27.50
CA LYS A 32 16.54 -19.19 27.80
C LYS A 32 16.47 -20.70 27.47
N VAL A 33 15.27 -21.22 27.17
CA VAL A 33 14.93 -22.64 27.01
C VAL A 33 14.56 -23.00 25.56
N LEU A 34 14.50 -22.05 24.62
CA LEU A 34 14.10 -22.36 23.25
C LEU A 34 15.27 -22.89 22.41
N ASP A 35 15.00 -23.97 21.66
CA ASP A 35 15.90 -24.54 20.68
C ASP A 35 16.29 -23.52 19.58
N ALA A 36 17.51 -23.64 19.05
CA ALA A 36 18.04 -22.74 18.04
C ALA A 36 17.20 -22.72 16.75
N GLY A 37 16.52 -23.82 16.40
CA GLY A 37 15.60 -23.90 15.26
C GLY A 37 14.33 -23.07 15.46
N ILE A 38 13.79 -23.06 16.69
CA ILE A 38 12.61 -22.27 17.06
C ILE A 38 12.96 -20.78 17.07
N GLN A 39 14.11 -20.42 17.65
CA GLN A 39 14.58 -19.02 17.66
C GLN A 39 14.77 -18.47 16.24
N ARG A 40 15.34 -19.27 15.34
CA ARG A 40 15.49 -18.90 13.92
C ARG A 40 14.16 -18.58 13.25
N HIS A 41 13.13 -19.39 13.50
CA HIS A 41 11.82 -19.17 12.87
C HIS A 41 11.06 -18.02 13.51
N LEU A 42 11.13 -17.90 14.84
CA LEU A 42 10.47 -16.82 15.59
C LEU A 42 11.04 -15.44 15.23
N PHE A 43 12.35 -15.32 15.04
CA PHE A 43 13.00 -14.04 14.72
C PHE A 43 13.26 -13.85 13.22
N ARG A 44 12.69 -14.71 12.36
CA ARG A 44 12.82 -14.63 10.90
C ARG A 44 12.21 -13.35 10.34
N LYS A 45 11.14 -12.87 10.97
CA LYS A 45 10.45 -11.61 10.69
C LYS A 45 10.65 -10.64 11.85
N MET A 46 10.86 -9.37 11.55
CA MET A 46 10.88 -8.28 12.54
C MET A 46 10.01 -7.13 12.07
N ALA A 47 9.34 -6.46 13.00
CA ALA A 47 8.53 -5.28 12.72
C ALA A 47 8.86 -4.14 13.69
N PHE A 48 9.02 -2.94 13.13
CA PHE A 48 9.09 -1.68 13.87
C PHE A 48 7.94 -0.81 13.39
N ALA A 49 7.00 -0.48 14.28
CA ALA A 49 5.86 0.36 13.94
C ALA A 49 5.58 1.36 15.06
N GLY A 50 5.30 2.62 14.70
CA GLY A 50 4.98 3.65 15.67
C GLY A 50 5.03 5.06 15.07
N THR A 51 4.72 6.06 15.89
CA THR A 51 4.92 7.48 15.54
C THR A 51 6.42 7.81 15.51
N ARG A 52 6.81 9.02 15.09
CA ARG A 52 8.23 9.39 14.97
C ARG A 52 8.99 9.19 16.28
N ALA A 53 8.42 9.63 17.40
CA ALA A 53 9.01 9.47 18.73
C ALA A 53 9.22 8.00 19.11
N VAL A 54 8.17 7.18 18.95
CA VAL A 54 8.23 5.75 19.25
C VAL A 54 9.25 5.06 18.36
N MET A 55 9.28 5.41 17.08
CA MET A 55 10.24 4.85 16.12
C MET A 55 11.68 5.22 16.49
N ALA A 56 11.96 6.47 16.85
CA ALA A 56 13.28 6.89 17.30
C ALA A 56 13.72 6.12 18.54
N GLU A 57 12.87 6.03 19.57
CA GLU A 57 13.17 5.30 20.81
C GLU A 57 13.46 3.81 20.53
N VAL A 58 12.58 3.14 19.77
CA VAL A 58 12.69 1.70 19.54
C VAL A 58 13.91 1.36 18.67
N LEU A 59 14.17 2.14 17.62
CA LEU A 59 15.35 1.93 16.78
C LEU A 59 16.65 2.24 17.53
N LEU A 60 16.67 3.31 18.34
CA LEU A 60 17.82 3.63 19.19
C LEU A 60 18.09 2.51 20.19
N ARG A 61 17.06 2.01 20.89
CA ARG A 61 17.17 0.89 21.82
C ARG A 61 17.69 -0.37 21.13
N PHE A 62 17.19 -0.68 19.94
CA PHE A 62 17.69 -1.80 19.13
C PHE A 62 19.18 -1.65 18.81
N LEU A 63 19.59 -0.48 18.32
CA LEU A 63 20.97 -0.19 17.93
C LEU A 63 21.93 -0.16 19.12
N SER A 64 21.50 0.33 20.29
CA SER A 64 22.30 0.29 21.52
C SER A 64 22.52 -1.14 22.02
N ASN A 65 21.55 -2.03 21.79
CA ASN A 65 21.64 -3.43 22.18
C ASN A 65 22.26 -4.34 21.12
N LYS A 66 22.71 -3.82 19.97
CA LYS A 66 23.16 -4.63 18.82
C LYS A 66 24.30 -5.61 19.13
N ASN A 67 25.18 -5.26 20.07
CA ASN A 67 26.34 -6.07 20.45
C ASN A 67 26.01 -7.12 21.52
N GLN A 68 24.81 -7.06 22.12
CA GLN A 68 24.36 -8.11 23.03
C GLN A 68 24.13 -9.39 22.21
N SER A 69 24.56 -10.56 22.73
CA SER A 69 24.52 -11.80 21.97
C SER A 69 23.12 -12.16 21.45
N ARG A 70 22.08 -11.76 22.19
CA ARG A 70 20.67 -11.95 21.83
C ARG A 70 20.28 -11.16 20.60
N THR A 71 20.45 -9.83 20.63
CA THR A 71 20.18 -8.96 19.48
C THR A 71 21.02 -9.37 18.28
N ARG A 72 22.28 -9.76 18.48
CA ARG A 72 23.15 -10.26 17.41
C ARG A 72 22.61 -11.54 16.75
N THR A 73 22.06 -12.45 17.54
CA THR A 73 21.45 -13.70 17.03
C THR A 73 20.14 -13.40 16.30
N MET A 74 19.31 -12.52 16.85
CA MET A 74 18.08 -12.07 16.20
C MET A 74 18.39 -11.39 14.84
N SER A 75 19.38 -10.48 14.82
CA SER A 75 19.80 -9.78 13.61
C SER A 75 20.37 -10.70 12.53
N SER A 76 21.03 -11.80 12.90
CA SER A 76 21.62 -12.73 11.94
C SER A 76 20.60 -13.66 11.28
N VAL A 77 19.47 -13.91 11.94
CA VAL A 77 18.41 -14.80 11.43
C VAL A 77 17.26 -14.05 10.76
N CYS A 78 17.18 -12.72 10.96
CA CYS A 78 16.18 -11.86 10.35
C CYS A 78 16.36 -11.84 8.82
N SER A 79 15.34 -12.33 8.12
CA SER A 79 15.28 -12.34 6.65
C SER A 79 14.21 -11.39 6.11
N SER A 80 13.22 -11.03 6.94
CA SER A 80 12.14 -10.12 6.59
C SER A 80 11.99 -9.01 7.62
N LEU A 81 11.96 -7.77 7.16
CA LEU A 81 11.83 -6.59 8.01
C LEU A 81 10.65 -5.73 7.57
N ARG A 82 9.83 -5.31 8.53
CA ARG A 82 8.80 -4.30 8.38
C ARG A 82 9.17 -3.06 9.18
N ILE A 83 9.12 -1.88 8.57
CA ILE A 83 9.31 -0.59 9.23
C ILE A 83 8.13 0.30 8.84
N GLU A 84 7.45 0.86 9.83
CA GLU A 84 6.26 1.67 9.64
C GLU A 84 6.27 2.91 10.54
N VAL A 85 6.48 4.06 9.92
CA VAL A 85 6.38 5.38 10.57
C VAL A 85 4.98 5.91 10.34
N LEU A 86 4.18 5.94 11.40
CA LEU A 86 2.80 6.38 11.40
C LEU A 86 2.70 7.91 11.54
N PRO A 87 1.73 8.55 10.86
CA PRO A 87 1.45 9.97 11.07
C PRO A 87 0.89 10.22 12.46
N GLN A 88 1.14 11.40 13.02
CA GLN A 88 0.58 11.87 14.29
C GLN A 88 0.22 13.36 14.13
N ASP A 89 -1.03 13.72 14.42
CA ASP A 89 -1.59 15.05 14.18
C ASP A 89 -0.90 16.15 15.00
N ASP A 90 -0.58 15.84 16.26
CA ASP A 90 0.19 16.67 17.18
C ASP A 90 1.40 15.89 17.68
N ASP A 91 2.49 15.97 16.92
CA ASP A 91 3.71 15.24 17.24
C ASP A 91 4.76 16.20 17.83
N PRO A 92 4.94 16.20 19.17
CA PRO A 92 5.90 17.06 19.87
C PRO A 92 7.35 16.60 19.68
N PHE A 93 7.60 15.64 18.78
CA PHE A 93 8.93 15.16 18.45
C PHE A 93 9.79 16.26 17.81
N ASP A 94 10.59 16.91 18.66
CA ASP A 94 11.60 17.93 18.34
C ASP A 94 13.03 17.36 18.54
N GLU A 95 13.22 16.07 18.26
CA GLU A 95 14.57 15.54 18.13
C GLU A 95 15.08 15.90 16.73
N GLY A 96 16.26 16.51 16.66
CA GLY A 96 16.77 17.17 15.46
C GLY A 96 16.58 16.35 14.18
N LYS A 97 16.29 17.05 13.08
CA LYS A 97 15.90 16.55 11.74
C LYS A 97 16.70 15.38 11.13
N ASP A 98 17.85 15.03 11.70
CA ASP A 98 18.73 13.98 11.20
C ASP A 98 18.60 12.66 11.98
N LEU A 99 18.00 12.65 13.18
CA LEU A 99 18.03 11.48 14.06
C LEU A 99 17.28 10.27 13.49
N LEU A 100 15.98 10.38 13.24
CA LEU A 100 15.18 9.27 12.73
C LEU A 100 15.70 8.75 11.37
N PRO A 101 16.03 9.61 10.38
CA PRO A 101 16.70 9.18 9.15
C PRO A 101 18.00 8.41 9.40
N ALA A 102 18.85 8.87 10.32
CA ALA A 102 20.09 8.20 10.67
C ALA A 102 19.86 6.83 11.33
N LEU A 103 18.83 6.72 12.19
CA LEU A 103 18.43 5.47 12.83
C LEU A 103 17.91 4.46 11.80
N LEU A 104 17.08 4.88 10.85
CA LEU A 104 16.59 4.02 9.76
C LEU A 104 17.74 3.44 8.92
N ILE A 105 18.67 4.30 8.50
CA ILE A 105 19.85 3.90 7.72
C ILE A 105 20.78 3.00 8.53
N SER A 106 21.00 3.32 9.81
CA SER A 106 21.83 2.52 10.70
C SER A 106 21.22 1.15 10.97
N THR A 107 19.90 1.07 11.09
CA THR A 107 19.17 -0.20 11.30
C THR A 107 19.41 -1.15 10.13
N LYS A 108 19.35 -0.67 8.88
CA LYS A 108 19.73 -1.48 7.71
C LYS A 108 21.17 -2.00 7.80
N ARG A 109 22.13 -1.13 8.13
CA ARG A 109 23.55 -1.53 8.22
C ARG A 109 23.77 -2.67 9.21
N ASN A 110 22.92 -2.78 10.25
CA ASN A 110 23.00 -3.82 11.28
C ASN A 110 22.08 -5.03 11.01
N LEU A 111 21.38 -5.06 9.88
CA LEU A 111 20.53 -6.16 9.43
C LEU A 111 20.89 -6.57 7.97
N PRO A 112 22.13 -7.06 7.73
CA PRO A 112 22.59 -7.40 6.38
C PRO A 112 21.87 -8.61 5.77
N GLY A 113 21.32 -9.52 6.60
CA GLY A 113 20.62 -10.73 6.15
C GLY A 113 19.18 -10.52 5.67
N VAL A 114 18.66 -9.29 5.74
CA VAL A 114 17.29 -8.99 5.32
C VAL A 114 17.20 -9.04 3.79
N THR A 115 16.46 -10.03 3.31
CA THR A 115 16.14 -10.25 1.89
C THR A 115 14.71 -9.83 1.54
N CYS A 116 13.94 -9.30 2.48
CA CYS A 116 12.58 -8.81 2.24
C CYS A 116 12.31 -7.60 3.12
N LEU A 117 12.03 -6.44 2.50
CA LEU A 117 11.66 -5.22 3.19
C LEU A 117 10.22 -4.80 2.88
N SER A 118 9.46 -4.50 3.92
CA SER A 118 8.23 -3.70 3.87
C SER A 118 8.50 -2.37 4.58
N LEU A 119 8.31 -1.25 3.88
CA LEU A 119 8.65 0.09 4.36
C LEU A 119 7.43 1.02 4.22
N SER A 120 7.04 1.67 5.30
CA SER A 120 6.00 2.69 5.34
C SER A 120 6.54 3.95 6.03
N LEU A 121 6.53 5.10 5.33
CA LEU A 121 7.22 6.33 5.76
C LEU A 121 6.30 7.56 5.91
N HIS A 122 5.02 7.38 6.20
CA HIS A 122 4.01 8.45 6.19
C HIS A 122 4.18 9.59 7.19
N GLY A 123 4.90 9.36 8.30
CA GLY A 123 4.98 10.32 9.40
C GLY A 123 6.16 11.28 9.35
N LEU A 124 7.00 11.26 8.31
CA LEU A 124 8.24 12.05 8.30
C LEU A 124 8.00 13.55 8.08
N SER A 125 8.65 14.39 8.89
CA SER A 125 8.63 15.84 8.69
C SER A 125 9.41 16.25 7.43
N SER A 126 9.14 17.47 6.92
CA SER A 126 9.85 17.99 5.74
C SER A 126 11.38 18.07 5.91
N SER A 127 11.85 18.33 7.13
CA SER A 127 13.27 18.41 7.45
C SER A 127 13.91 17.01 7.49
N GLU A 128 13.20 16.01 8.02
CA GLU A 128 13.61 14.59 7.99
C GLU A 128 13.63 14.04 6.56
N ILE A 129 12.64 14.38 5.72
CA ILE A 129 12.64 13.99 4.30
C ILE A 129 13.85 14.59 3.57
N ALA A 130 14.24 15.83 3.88
CA ALA A 130 15.43 16.46 3.32
C ALA A 130 16.72 15.81 3.84
N SER A 131 16.76 15.44 5.11
CA SER A 131 17.88 14.70 5.70
C SER A 131 18.04 13.31 5.08
N LEU A 132 16.95 12.55 5.03
CA LEU A 132 16.90 11.24 4.41
C LEU A 132 17.43 11.31 2.97
N HIS A 133 16.94 12.25 2.15
CA HIS A 133 17.42 12.44 0.78
C HIS A 133 18.95 12.57 0.68
N ARG A 134 19.58 13.35 1.57
CA ARG A 134 21.03 13.52 1.61
C ARG A 134 21.75 12.22 2.00
N MET A 135 21.23 11.51 2.99
CA MET A 135 21.87 10.30 3.53
C MET A 135 21.69 9.06 2.63
N LEU A 136 20.63 9.00 1.81
CA LEU A 136 20.34 7.86 0.94
C LEU A 136 21.40 7.62 -0.15
N LYS A 137 22.10 8.67 -0.60
CA LYS A 137 23.18 8.57 -1.59
C LYS A 137 24.39 7.79 -1.07
N GLU A 138 24.62 7.86 0.24
CA GLU A 138 25.76 7.24 0.95
C GLU A 138 25.32 6.04 1.81
N GLY A 139 24.02 5.70 1.72
CA GLY A 139 23.37 4.67 2.50
C GLY A 139 23.61 3.25 1.95
N PRO A 140 23.37 2.22 2.77
CA PRO A 140 23.36 0.84 2.31
C PRO A 140 22.18 0.60 1.35
N ARG A 141 22.37 -0.34 0.42
CA ARG A 141 21.30 -0.81 -0.48
C ARG A 141 20.42 -1.86 0.21
N TRP A 142 19.15 -1.87 -0.17
CA TRP A 142 18.15 -2.87 0.14
C TRP A 142 17.89 -3.67 -1.12
N ASP A 143 18.37 -4.91 -1.16
CA ASP A 143 18.40 -5.71 -2.38
C ASP A 143 17.05 -6.34 -2.74
N ALA A 144 16.07 -6.32 -1.84
CA ALA A 144 14.74 -6.85 -2.09
C ALA A 144 13.68 -6.17 -1.21
N VAL A 145 12.84 -5.36 -1.85
CA VAL A 145 11.82 -4.54 -1.22
C VAL A 145 10.47 -5.00 -1.76
N ARG A 146 9.68 -5.68 -0.95
CA ARG A 146 8.38 -6.15 -1.40
C ARG A 146 7.35 -5.07 -1.40
N VAL A 147 7.35 -4.19 -0.40
CA VAL A 147 6.32 -3.17 -0.24
C VAL A 147 6.95 -1.86 0.17
N LEU A 148 6.65 -0.79 -0.58
CA LEU A 148 6.95 0.58 -0.18
C LEU A 148 5.66 1.39 -0.15
N VAL A 149 5.33 1.94 1.01
CA VAL A 149 4.26 2.92 1.19
C VAL A 149 4.89 4.26 1.54
N SER A 150 4.70 5.27 0.71
CA SER A 150 5.51 6.49 0.82
C SER A 150 4.79 7.78 0.40
N ASP A 151 5.00 8.82 1.21
CA ASP A 151 4.65 10.22 0.96
C ASP A 151 5.88 11.08 0.58
N LEU A 152 7.01 10.43 0.27
CA LEU A 152 8.25 11.12 -0.07
C LEU A 152 8.08 12.02 -1.30
N ARG A 153 8.69 13.21 -1.24
CA ARG A 153 8.79 14.16 -2.38
C ARG A 153 9.44 13.50 -3.61
N PRO A 154 9.18 13.97 -4.85
CA PRO A 154 9.59 13.26 -6.08
C PRO A 154 11.08 13.01 -6.14
N LEU A 155 11.86 14.04 -5.82
CA LEU A 155 13.32 13.96 -5.84
C LEU A 155 13.85 12.96 -4.80
N THR A 156 13.23 12.92 -3.61
CA THR A 156 13.61 11.97 -2.56
C THR A 156 13.24 10.56 -2.94
N LEU A 157 12.02 10.33 -3.44
CA LEU A 157 11.57 9.02 -3.94
C LEU A 157 12.48 8.52 -5.07
N SER A 158 12.75 9.34 -6.09
CA SER A 158 13.65 9.00 -7.19
C SER A 158 15.05 8.62 -6.70
N THR A 159 15.60 9.39 -5.75
CA THR A 159 16.91 9.08 -5.14
C THR A 159 16.86 7.75 -4.39
N PHE A 160 15.78 7.52 -3.64
CA PHE A 160 15.63 6.31 -2.85
C PHE A 160 15.53 5.06 -3.73
N LEU A 161 14.70 5.11 -4.76
CA LEU A 161 14.54 4.03 -5.74
C LEU A 161 15.83 3.78 -6.54
N ARG A 162 16.54 4.84 -6.94
CA ARG A 162 17.75 4.69 -7.76
C ARG A 162 18.96 4.19 -6.98
N TYR A 163 19.15 4.66 -5.74
CA TYR A 163 20.40 4.44 -5.01
C TYR A 163 20.27 3.43 -3.88
N SER A 164 19.08 3.24 -3.31
CA SER A 164 18.92 2.51 -2.06
C SER A 164 18.00 1.31 -2.15
N LEU A 165 17.02 1.28 -3.06
CA LEU A 165 16.10 0.15 -3.21
C LEU A 165 16.38 -0.62 -4.51
N ARG A 166 16.21 -1.95 -4.47
CA ARG A 166 16.29 -2.84 -5.63
C ARG A 166 15.17 -3.87 -5.56
N ASN A 167 14.76 -4.36 -6.73
CA ASN A 167 13.73 -5.40 -6.89
C ASN A 167 12.44 -5.03 -6.14
N VAL A 168 11.89 -3.85 -6.43
CA VAL A 168 10.65 -3.38 -5.81
C VAL A 168 9.46 -4.05 -6.48
N GLU A 169 8.80 -4.99 -5.79
CA GLU A 169 7.67 -5.76 -6.37
C GLU A 169 6.31 -5.08 -6.18
N SER A 170 6.11 -4.37 -5.07
CA SER A 170 4.87 -3.64 -4.77
C SER A 170 5.13 -2.24 -4.23
N MET A 171 4.30 -1.28 -4.63
CA MET A 171 4.38 0.10 -4.17
C MET A 171 3.00 0.74 -3.97
N ASP A 172 2.87 1.56 -2.94
CA ASP A 172 1.72 2.41 -2.64
C ASP A 172 2.17 3.88 -2.53
N VAL A 173 1.62 4.72 -3.41
CA VAL A 173 2.04 6.10 -3.65
C VAL A 173 0.97 7.09 -3.16
N VAL A 174 1.34 7.92 -2.20
CA VAL A 174 0.45 8.89 -1.54
C VAL A 174 0.14 10.11 -2.44
N PRO A 175 -1.01 10.81 -2.26
CA PRO A 175 -1.63 11.67 -3.28
C PRO A 175 -0.90 12.92 -3.76
N SER A 176 0.03 13.51 -2.99
CA SER A 176 0.74 14.73 -3.41
C SER A 176 1.64 14.48 -4.63
N MET A 177 1.78 13.23 -5.02
CA MET A 177 2.90 12.71 -5.78
C MET A 177 2.53 11.96 -7.06
N ALA A 178 1.26 11.61 -7.29
CA ALA A 178 0.87 10.66 -8.33
C ALA A 178 1.40 11.00 -9.74
N ARG A 179 1.46 12.28 -10.14
CA ARG A 179 1.95 12.65 -11.49
C ARG A 179 3.47 12.56 -11.66
N HIS A 180 4.25 12.99 -10.66
CA HIS A 180 5.72 13.03 -10.73
C HIS A 180 6.38 11.77 -10.17
N GLY A 181 5.72 11.13 -9.20
CA GLY A 181 6.13 9.86 -8.62
C GLY A 181 6.09 8.74 -9.64
N VAL A 182 5.04 8.65 -10.47
CA VAL A 182 4.89 7.60 -11.49
C VAL A 182 6.08 7.54 -12.45
N ALA A 183 6.63 8.68 -12.88
CA ALA A 183 7.85 8.70 -13.72
C ALA A 183 9.07 8.13 -12.98
N SER A 184 9.27 8.53 -11.72
CA SER A 184 10.37 8.03 -10.89
C SER A 184 10.26 6.52 -10.63
N ILE A 185 9.04 6.03 -10.47
CA ILE A 185 8.74 4.61 -10.22
C ILE A 185 9.01 3.80 -11.48
N LYS A 186 8.53 4.27 -12.64
CA LYS A 186 8.79 3.61 -13.93
C LYS A 186 10.28 3.46 -14.19
N GLU A 187 11.07 4.51 -13.95
CA GLU A 187 12.52 4.46 -14.13
C GLU A 187 13.24 3.59 -13.08
N GLY A 188 12.76 3.61 -11.84
CA GLY A 188 13.44 2.95 -10.71
C GLY A 188 13.00 1.52 -10.42
N CYS A 189 11.85 1.08 -10.94
CA CYS A 189 11.21 -0.19 -10.61
C CYS A 189 10.70 -0.92 -11.87
N PRO A 190 11.59 -1.44 -12.73
CA PRO A 190 11.19 -2.16 -13.93
C PRO A 190 10.38 -3.45 -13.63
N ASP A 191 10.65 -4.08 -12.49
CA ASP A 191 9.99 -5.33 -12.06
C ASP A 191 8.73 -5.11 -11.21
N LEU A 192 8.19 -3.89 -11.18
CA LEU A 192 7.01 -3.57 -10.37
C LEU A 192 5.79 -4.33 -10.86
N ARG A 193 5.22 -5.17 -9.99
CA ARG A 193 4.03 -5.98 -10.29
C ARG A 193 2.76 -5.38 -9.72
N ARG A 194 2.85 -4.71 -8.58
CA ARG A 194 1.67 -4.18 -7.88
C ARG A 194 1.85 -2.71 -7.60
N LEU A 195 0.93 -1.90 -8.10
CA LEU A 195 0.96 -0.46 -7.93
C LEU A 195 -0.37 0.03 -7.39
N ARG A 196 -0.29 0.76 -6.29
CA ARG A 196 -1.41 1.47 -5.70
C ARG A 196 -1.14 2.97 -5.76
N VAL A 197 -2.05 3.73 -6.36
CA VAL A 197 -1.91 5.17 -6.57
C VAL A 197 -3.10 5.87 -5.94
N ASN A 198 -2.80 6.88 -5.12
CA ASN A 198 -3.83 7.71 -4.54
C ASN A 198 -4.04 8.98 -5.40
N PHE A 199 -5.26 9.25 -5.83
CA PHE A 199 -5.64 10.47 -6.55
C PHE A 199 -6.61 11.34 -5.73
N LYS A 200 -6.71 12.62 -6.06
CA LYS A 200 -7.65 13.55 -5.41
C LYS A 200 -9.09 13.19 -5.78
N ASN A 201 -9.35 12.94 -7.05
CA ASN A 201 -10.57 12.34 -7.58
C ASN A 201 -10.19 11.10 -8.41
N PRO A 202 -10.39 9.88 -7.89
CA PRO A 202 -9.94 8.63 -8.52
C PRO A 202 -10.38 8.48 -9.97
N LEU A 203 -11.65 8.75 -10.31
CA LEU A 203 -12.14 8.55 -11.67
C LEU A 203 -11.71 9.67 -12.62
N TYR A 204 -11.73 10.93 -12.16
CA TYR A 204 -11.36 12.06 -13.02
C TYR A 204 -9.85 12.17 -13.22
N ASP A 205 -9.07 12.15 -12.14
CA ASP A 205 -7.63 12.34 -12.20
C ASP A 205 -6.91 11.16 -12.86
N PHE A 206 -7.41 9.93 -12.65
CA PHE A 206 -6.87 8.76 -13.33
C PHE A 206 -7.10 8.83 -14.83
N HIS A 207 -8.33 9.17 -15.25
CA HIS A 207 -8.66 9.40 -16.65
C HIS A 207 -7.77 10.48 -17.28
N GLN A 208 -7.59 11.61 -16.60
CA GLN A 208 -6.70 12.68 -17.04
C GLN A 208 -5.23 12.26 -17.07
N HIS A 209 -4.78 11.43 -16.11
CA HIS A 209 -3.41 10.94 -16.06
C HIS A 209 -3.10 10.00 -17.23
N LEU A 210 -4.05 9.15 -17.64
CA LEU A 210 -3.91 8.26 -18.79
C LEU A 210 -3.99 9.02 -20.12
N ARG A 211 -4.92 9.99 -20.26
CA ARG A 211 -5.09 10.76 -21.50
C ARG A 211 -4.07 11.89 -21.70
N GLY A 212 -3.62 12.52 -20.62
CA GLY A 212 -2.79 13.73 -20.67
C GLY A 212 -1.39 13.51 -21.26
N GLY A 213 -0.66 14.62 -21.43
CA GLY A 213 0.76 14.64 -21.83
C GLY A 213 1.72 14.33 -20.69
N SER A 214 1.32 13.50 -19.73
CA SER A 214 2.21 13.00 -18.68
C SER A 214 3.39 12.26 -19.31
N TRP A 215 4.60 12.56 -18.83
CA TRP A 215 5.84 11.97 -19.36
C TRP A 215 5.90 10.45 -19.11
N ALA A 216 5.27 9.99 -18.03
CA ALA A 216 5.11 8.57 -17.72
C ALA A 216 3.64 8.28 -17.39
N LYS A 217 3.10 7.26 -18.05
CA LYS A 217 1.72 6.81 -17.88
C LYS A 217 1.69 5.44 -17.20
N LEU A 218 0.65 5.20 -16.40
CA LEU A 218 0.45 3.92 -15.70
C LEU A 218 0.31 2.72 -16.64
N ASN A 219 -0.10 2.92 -17.88
CA ASN A 219 -0.19 1.84 -18.86
C ASN A 219 1.18 1.42 -19.44
N GLN A 220 2.26 2.13 -19.10
CA GLN A 220 3.62 1.86 -19.59
C GLN A 220 4.46 1.01 -18.63
N PHE A 221 3.86 0.45 -17.57
CA PHE A 221 4.53 -0.51 -16.69
C PHE A 221 4.40 -1.91 -17.27
N GLU A 222 5.50 -2.47 -17.75
CA GLU A 222 5.51 -3.72 -18.53
C GLU A 222 5.10 -4.95 -17.72
N ASN A 223 5.42 -4.96 -16.42
CA ASN A 223 5.21 -6.11 -15.53
C ASN A 223 4.06 -5.91 -14.53
N MET A 224 3.26 -4.85 -14.68
CA MET A 224 2.18 -4.52 -13.75
C MET A 224 1.06 -5.56 -13.84
N GLU A 225 0.90 -6.36 -12.78
CA GLU A 225 -0.13 -7.39 -12.59
C GLU A 225 -1.37 -6.82 -11.89
N GLN A 226 -1.18 -5.88 -10.96
CA GLN A 226 -2.25 -5.28 -10.16
C GLN A 226 -2.13 -3.76 -10.10
N LEU A 227 -3.23 -3.06 -10.42
CA LEU A 227 -3.36 -1.61 -10.28
C LEU A 227 -4.52 -1.27 -9.35
N VAL A 228 -4.25 -0.54 -8.27
CA VAL A 228 -5.26 0.00 -7.35
C VAL A 228 -5.23 1.51 -7.41
N VAL A 229 -6.36 2.12 -7.73
CA VAL A 229 -6.53 3.57 -7.81
C VAL A 229 -7.48 3.99 -6.71
N GLN A 230 -7.04 4.82 -5.76
CA GLN A 230 -7.85 5.13 -4.57
C GLN A 230 -7.89 6.63 -4.27
N GLU A 231 -8.87 7.06 -3.47
CA GLU A 231 -9.05 8.47 -3.12
C GLU A 231 -8.09 8.95 -2.03
N LYS A 232 -7.67 10.21 -2.13
CA LYS A 232 -6.85 10.91 -1.14
C LYS A 232 -7.57 11.03 0.20
N GLY A 233 -7.18 10.18 1.16
CA GLY A 233 -7.49 10.33 2.58
C GLY A 233 -8.98 10.22 2.92
N PRO A 234 -9.36 10.45 4.19
CA PRO A 234 -10.76 10.47 4.60
C PRO A 234 -11.48 11.67 3.96
N ALA A 235 -12.69 11.44 3.44
CA ALA A 235 -13.57 12.41 2.75
C ALA A 235 -13.79 13.78 3.39
N THR A 236 -13.28 14.08 4.58
CA THR A 236 -13.62 15.28 5.35
C THR A 236 -12.89 16.55 4.90
N ALA A 237 -11.76 16.46 4.20
CA ALA A 237 -10.84 17.60 4.02
C ALA A 237 -10.87 18.32 2.65
N TYR A 238 -11.52 17.79 1.61
CA TYR A 238 -11.50 18.42 0.29
C TYR A 238 -12.86 18.37 -0.44
N PRO A 239 -13.44 19.53 -0.83
CA PRO A 239 -14.54 19.54 -1.79
C PRO A 239 -13.94 19.32 -3.19
N ILE A 240 -14.32 18.23 -3.87
CA ILE A 240 -13.82 17.95 -5.22
C ILE A 240 -14.98 17.49 -6.09
N GLY A 241 -15.06 18.10 -7.27
CA GLY A 241 -16.16 18.03 -8.22
C GLY A 241 -16.54 16.60 -8.59
N GLY A 242 -17.84 16.34 -8.53
CA GLY A 242 -18.43 15.08 -8.97
C GLY A 242 -18.42 14.94 -10.49
N ILE A 243 -18.73 13.74 -10.94
CA ILE A 243 -19.01 13.45 -12.33
C ILE A 243 -20.36 14.09 -12.66
N SER A 244 -20.43 14.92 -13.69
CA SER A 244 -21.59 15.76 -14.00
C SER A 244 -22.85 14.96 -14.35
N ARG A 245 -22.72 13.71 -14.86
CA ARG A 245 -23.85 12.82 -15.19
C ARG A 245 -23.50 11.33 -15.00
N PRO A 246 -24.43 10.47 -14.53
CA PRO A 246 -24.20 9.02 -14.39
C PRO A 246 -23.78 8.31 -15.69
N ILE A 247 -24.31 8.74 -16.84
CA ILE A 247 -23.96 8.21 -18.17
C ILE A 247 -22.47 8.41 -18.53
N ASP A 248 -21.82 9.38 -17.88
CA ASP A 248 -20.40 9.65 -18.08
C ASP A 248 -19.52 8.62 -17.34
N ILE A 249 -20.05 7.87 -16.37
CA ILE A 249 -19.31 6.84 -15.63
C ILE A 249 -18.89 5.73 -16.59
N THR A 250 -19.85 5.09 -17.27
CA THR A 250 -19.58 4.05 -18.27
C THR A 250 -18.61 4.54 -19.34
N THR A 251 -18.83 5.75 -19.88
CA THR A 251 -17.96 6.34 -20.92
C THR A 251 -16.53 6.57 -20.43
N ARG A 252 -16.34 7.07 -19.19
CA ARG A 252 -15.03 7.28 -18.57
C ARG A 252 -14.32 5.96 -18.29
N LEU A 253 -15.03 4.98 -17.75
CA LEU A 253 -14.53 3.63 -17.49
C LEU A 253 -14.08 2.93 -18.78
N CYS A 254 -14.89 2.98 -19.84
CA CYS A 254 -14.51 2.48 -21.17
C CYS A 254 -13.25 3.16 -21.71
N THR A 255 -13.16 4.49 -21.56
CA THR A 255 -11.95 5.21 -21.97
C THR A 255 -10.72 4.76 -21.18
N VAL A 256 -10.85 4.61 -19.86
CA VAL A 256 -9.76 4.14 -19.00
C VAL A 256 -9.31 2.75 -19.49
N ALA A 257 -10.26 1.86 -19.77
CA ALA A 257 -9.97 0.55 -20.32
C ALA A 257 -9.26 0.62 -21.68
N ASP A 258 -9.68 1.51 -22.58
CA ASP A 258 -9.00 1.69 -23.86
C ASP A 258 -7.55 2.16 -23.70
N GLN A 259 -7.23 2.94 -22.66
CA GLN A 259 -5.86 3.35 -22.37
C GLN A 259 -5.04 2.25 -21.68
N LEU A 260 -5.65 1.35 -20.92
CA LEU A 260 -4.98 0.24 -20.23
C LEU A 260 -4.82 -1.01 -21.10
N ARG A 261 -5.39 -1.01 -22.32
CA ARG A 261 -5.33 -2.14 -23.25
C ARG A 261 -3.90 -2.60 -23.53
N ASP A 262 -2.97 -1.66 -23.59
CA ASP A 262 -1.56 -1.91 -23.89
C ASP A 262 -0.74 -2.41 -22.68
N SER A 263 -1.40 -2.73 -21.55
CA SER A 263 -0.77 -3.36 -20.39
C SER A 263 -1.06 -4.87 -20.38
N PRO A 264 -0.20 -5.71 -21.00
CA PRO A 264 -0.51 -7.12 -21.25
C PRO A 264 -0.50 -7.99 -19.99
N THR A 265 0.23 -7.57 -18.95
CA THR A 265 0.35 -8.31 -17.69
C THR A 265 -0.73 -7.97 -16.68
N LEU A 266 -1.54 -6.93 -16.92
CA LEU A 266 -2.53 -6.45 -15.96
C LEU A 266 -3.63 -7.50 -15.79
N ARG A 267 -3.72 -8.08 -14.60
CA ARG A 267 -4.74 -9.06 -14.22
C ARG A 267 -5.83 -8.48 -13.34
N GLN A 268 -5.50 -7.50 -12.51
CA GLN A 268 -6.39 -6.96 -11.50
C GLN A 268 -6.42 -5.43 -11.54
N LEU A 269 -7.62 -4.86 -11.62
CA LEU A 269 -7.85 -3.41 -11.57
C LEU A 269 -8.86 -3.07 -10.48
N SER A 270 -8.48 -2.24 -9.52
CA SER A 270 -9.39 -1.69 -8.52
C SER A 270 -9.44 -0.17 -8.60
N ILE A 271 -10.63 0.41 -8.56
CA ILE A 271 -10.83 1.86 -8.41
C ILE A 271 -11.71 2.09 -7.18
N GLU A 272 -11.11 2.67 -6.15
CA GLU A 272 -11.75 3.01 -4.90
C GLU A 272 -12.07 4.49 -4.83
N PHE A 273 -13.27 4.82 -4.37
CA PHE A 273 -13.76 6.19 -4.29
C PHE A 273 -14.75 6.36 -3.14
N HIS A 274 -14.88 7.58 -2.64
CA HIS A 274 -15.94 7.91 -1.70
C HIS A 274 -17.30 8.06 -2.40
N PRO A 275 -18.42 7.75 -1.70
CA PRO A 275 -19.79 7.87 -2.21
C PRO A 275 -20.15 9.29 -2.67
N ARG A 276 -19.31 10.29 -2.38
CA ARG A 276 -19.51 11.66 -2.84
C ARG A 276 -19.36 11.82 -4.35
N ILE A 277 -18.71 10.88 -5.06
CA ILE A 277 -18.84 10.79 -6.52
C ILE A 277 -20.31 10.63 -6.92
N MET A 278 -21.12 9.98 -6.09
CA MET A 278 -22.57 9.81 -6.30
C MET A 278 -23.45 10.94 -5.73
N THR A 279 -22.92 11.85 -4.90
CA THR A 279 -23.71 12.94 -4.28
C THR A 279 -24.28 13.97 -5.27
N TRP A 280 -23.97 13.85 -6.56
CA TRP A 280 -24.57 14.67 -7.61
C TRP A 280 -25.87 14.11 -8.19
N ILE A 281 -26.22 12.84 -7.90
CA ILE A 281 -27.50 12.27 -8.33
C ILE A 281 -28.65 12.79 -7.45
N MET A 282 -28.44 13.00 -6.15
CA MET A 282 -29.38 13.68 -5.23
C MET A 282 -28.65 14.19 -3.97
N LEU A 283 -29.24 15.21 -3.33
CA LEU A 283 -28.88 15.94 -2.10
C LEU A 283 -27.70 15.40 -1.24
N PRO A 284 -26.81 16.28 -0.69
CA PRO A 284 -25.47 15.93 -0.18
C PRO A 284 -25.37 14.99 1.03
N ALA A 285 -26.46 14.36 1.49
CA ALA A 285 -26.49 13.65 2.76
C ALA A 285 -27.41 12.41 2.79
N GLN A 286 -28.11 12.06 1.70
CA GLN A 286 -29.01 10.90 1.73
C GLN A 286 -28.29 9.63 1.24
N ARG A 287 -28.18 8.65 2.14
CA ARG A 287 -27.80 7.28 1.81
C ARG A 287 -28.84 6.73 0.83
N LEU A 288 -28.40 6.32 -0.35
CA LEU A 288 -29.23 5.56 -1.26
C LEU A 288 -29.34 4.12 -0.74
N ASN A 289 -30.50 3.77 -0.18
CA ASN A 289 -30.72 2.41 0.33
C ASN A 289 -30.95 1.44 -0.85
N PRO A 290 -30.54 0.16 -0.74
CA PRO A 290 -30.90 -0.87 -1.70
C PRO A 290 -32.41 -0.86 -1.98
N GLY A 291 -32.78 -0.96 -3.26
CA GLY A 291 -34.19 -0.89 -3.71
C GLY A 291 -34.72 0.51 -4.01
N GLN A 292 -33.99 1.59 -3.71
CA GLN A 292 -34.32 2.92 -4.22
C GLN A 292 -34.02 3.02 -5.73
N ARG A 293 -34.91 3.64 -6.50
CA ARG A 293 -34.79 3.74 -7.97
C ARG A 293 -33.45 4.29 -8.42
N HIS A 294 -33.00 5.41 -7.84
CA HIS A 294 -31.72 6.03 -8.18
C HIS A 294 -30.50 5.18 -7.81
N ARG A 295 -30.58 4.31 -6.78
CA ARG A 295 -29.52 3.34 -6.46
C ARG A 295 -29.43 2.27 -7.53
N THR A 296 -30.59 1.71 -7.87
CA THR A 296 -30.72 0.65 -8.87
C THR A 296 -30.22 1.12 -10.24
N GLU A 297 -30.53 2.36 -10.63
CA GLU A 297 -30.04 2.96 -11.86
C GLU A 297 -28.51 3.11 -11.84
N LEU A 298 -27.92 3.62 -10.75
CA LEU A 298 -26.47 3.70 -10.63
C LEU A 298 -25.80 2.32 -10.66
N ASP A 299 -26.32 1.36 -9.89
CA ASP A 299 -25.77 0.00 -9.87
C ASP A 299 -25.78 -0.61 -11.27
N THR A 300 -26.85 -0.39 -12.03
CA THR A 300 -26.95 -0.79 -13.44
C THR A 300 -25.88 -0.13 -14.30
N PHE A 301 -25.65 1.18 -14.16
CA PHE A 301 -24.60 1.89 -14.92
C PHE A 301 -23.19 1.41 -14.57
N VAL A 302 -22.94 1.13 -13.29
CA VAL A 302 -21.65 0.63 -12.80
C VAL A 302 -21.39 -0.79 -13.29
N MET A 303 -22.37 -1.68 -13.16
CA MET A 303 -22.30 -3.04 -13.69
C MET A 303 -22.07 -3.03 -15.21
N THR A 304 -22.84 -2.23 -15.95
CA THR A 304 -22.66 -2.06 -17.40
C THR A 304 -21.26 -1.51 -17.73
N GLY A 305 -20.75 -0.60 -16.90
CA GLY A 305 -19.39 -0.09 -16.99
C GLY A 305 -18.34 -1.17 -16.83
N ILE A 306 -18.44 -2.01 -15.80
CA ILE A 306 -17.51 -3.13 -15.55
C ILE A 306 -17.55 -4.13 -16.70
N MET A 307 -18.73 -4.53 -17.15
CA MET A 307 -18.90 -5.41 -18.32
C MET A 307 -18.21 -4.83 -19.56
N ALA A 308 -18.46 -3.56 -19.85
CA ALA A 308 -17.88 -2.87 -20.99
C ALA A 308 -16.35 -2.70 -20.89
N MET A 309 -15.81 -2.53 -19.68
CA MET A 309 -14.37 -2.56 -19.44
C MET A 309 -13.79 -3.97 -19.65
N GLY A 310 -14.44 -5.00 -19.12
CA GLY A 310 -14.02 -6.39 -19.25
C GLY A 310 -13.92 -6.84 -20.71
N ALA A 311 -14.85 -6.40 -21.56
CA ALA A 311 -14.80 -6.64 -23.01
C ALA A 311 -13.60 -5.95 -23.70
N ARG A 312 -13.13 -4.81 -23.17
CA ARG A 312 -11.99 -4.04 -23.71
C ARG A 312 -10.63 -4.51 -23.16
N LEU A 313 -10.65 -5.20 -22.02
CA LEU A 313 -9.48 -5.68 -21.28
C LEU A 313 -9.54 -7.20 -21.13
N PRO A 314 -9.39 -7.97 -22.22
CA PRO A 314 -9.50 -9.44 -22.18
C PRO A 314 -8.47 -10.10 -21.26
N GLN A 315 -7.33 -9.45 -21.02
CA GLN A 315 -6.28 -9.94 -20.13
C GLN A 315 -6.62 -9.81 -18.64
N VAL A 316 -7.56 -8.92 -18.30
CA VAL A 316 -7.94 -8.62 -16.91
C VAL A 316 -8.94 -9.68 -16.43
N GLU A 317 -8.57 -10.31 -15.32
CA GLU A 317 -9.33 -11.35 -14.63
C GLU A 317 -10.32 -10.75 -13.63
N GLU A 318 -10.00 -9.59 -13.05
CA GLU A 318 -10.82 -8.96 -12.02
C GLU A 318 -10.85 -7.43 -12.15
N ILE A 319 -12.05 -6.85 -12.09
CA ILE A 319 -12.30 -5.40 -12.05
C ILE A 319 -13.18 -5.08 -10.83
N CYS A 320 -12.67 -4.25 -9.93
CA CYS A 320 -13.38 -3.82 -8.72
C CYS A 320 -13.62 -2.32 -8.73
N LEU A 321 -14.85 -1.92 -8.42
CA LEU A 321 -15.22 -0.55 -8.11
C LEU A 321 -15.67 -0.50 -6.65
N VAL A 322 -14.87 0.15 -5.80
CA VAL A 322 -15.01 0.12 -4.35
C VAL A 322 -15.53 1.46 -3.85
N GLU A 323 -16.75 1.47 -3.31
CA GLU A 323 -17.32 2.61 -2.63
C GLU A 323 -16.86 2.58 -1.16
N ARG A 324 -16.05 3.55 -0.69
CA ARG A 324 -15.60 3.63 0.72
C ARG A 324 -16.36 4.70 1.50
N SER A 325 -16.79 4.45 2.73
CA SER A 325 -17.43 5.49 3.57
C SER A 325 -16.69 5.75 4.87
N ALA A 326 -16.59 7.04 5.22
CA ALA A 326 -16.05 7.48 6.50
C ALA A 326 -16.96 7.12 7.69
N VAL A 327 -18.24 6.81 7.45
CA VAL A 327 -19.24 6.56 8.51
C VAL A 327 -19.15 5.11 9.06
N PHE A 328 -18.49 4.19 8.36
CA PHE A 328 -18.54 2.76 8.66
C PHE A 328 -17.18 2.08 8.85
N ASN A 329 -16.10 2.80 9.22
CA ASN A 329 -14.76 2.22 9.40
C ASN A 329 -14.28 1.30 8.24
N GLY A 330 -14.86 1.40 7.04
CA GLY A 330 -14.81 0.30 6.09
C GLY A 330 -15.69 0.52 4.87
N VAL A 331 -15.46 -0.32 3.86
CA VAL A 331 -16.09 -0.30 2.54
C VAL A 331 -17.62 -0.29 2.66
N ASN A 332 -18.27 0.55 1.84
CA ASN A 332 -19.73 0.66 1.74
C ASN A 332 -20.31 -0.38 0.79
N MET A 333 -19.63 -0.63 -0.32
CA MET A 333 -20.07 -1.56 -1.35
C MET A 333 -18.95 -1.83 -2.34
N ILE A 334 -18.93 -3.03 -2.91
CA ILE A 334 -18.01 -3.42 -3.97
C ILE A 334 -18.84 -3.90 -5.17
N HIS A 335 -18.67 -3.25 -6.32
CA HIS A 335 -19.08 -3.85 -7.58
C HIS A 335 -17.88 -4.62 -8.14
N ARG A 336 -18.01 -5.94 -8.19
CA ARG A 336 -16.91 -6.85 -8.51
C ARG A 336 -17.21 -7.59 -9.80
N GLY A 337 -16.42 -7.37 -10.83
CA GLY A 337 -16.41 -8.17 -12.04
C GLY A 337 -15.30 -9.21 -11.96
N VAL A 338 -15.65 -10.49 -12.09
CA VAL A 338 -14.68 -11.59 -12.22
C VAL A 338 -14.90 -12.28 -13.55
N ARG A 339 -13.82 -12.55 -14.28
CA ARG A 339 -13.87 -13.30 -15.53
C ARG A 339 -14.14 -14.77 -15.22
N ASP A 340 -15.17 -15.31 -15.85
CA ASP A 340 -15.51 -16.72 -15.75
C ASP A 340 -14.62 -17.58 -16.67
N PRO A 341 -14.69 -18.93 -16.56
CA PRO A 341 -13.92 -19.83 -17.43
C PRO A 341 -14.29 -19.72 -18.92
N ASP A 342 -15.50 -19.23 -19.24
CA ASP A 342 -15.97 -19.01 -20.61
C ASP A 342 -15.44 -17.70 -21.21
N GLY A 343 -14.73 -16.90 -20.39
CA GLY A 343 -14.09 -15.65 -20.79
C GLY A 343 -15.02 -14.44 -20.65
N GLU A 344 -16.24 -14.60 -20.18
CA GLU A 344 -17.19 -13.52 -19.95
C GLU A 344 -17.00 -12.89 -18.56
N MET A 345 -17.36 -11.62 -18.44
CA MET A 345 -17.26 -10.93 -17.15
C MET A 345 -18.55 -11.15 -16.36
N ALA A 346 -18.47 -11.70 -15.15
CA ALA A 346 -19.61 -11.84 -14.25
C ALA A 346 -19.52 -10.78 -13.15
N VAL A 347 -20.55 -9.94 -12.99
CA VAL A 347 -20.55 -8.84 -12.03
C VAL A 347 -21.46 -9.13 -10.83
N THR A 348 -20.90 -9.03 -9.63
CA THR A 348 -21.59 -9.13 -8.36
C THR A 348 -21.54 -7.81 -7.60
N ILE A 349 -22.50 -7.60 -6.69
CA ILE A 349 -22.51 -6.46 -5.77
C ILE A 349 -22.36 -7.03 -4.36
N GLU A 350 -21.23 -6.74 -3.72
CA GLU A 350 -20.92 -7.20 -2.37
C GLU A 350 -21.18 -6.06 -1.37
N ALA A 351 -22.01 -6.34 -0.37
CA ALA A 351 -22.31 -5.44 0.73
C ALA A 351 -21.27 -5.59 1.86
N PRO A 352 -21.15 -4.59 2.77
CA PRO A 352 -20.17 -4.62 3.85
C PRO A 352 -20.34 -5.90 4.70
N GLY A 353 -19.24 -6.62 4.95
CA GLY A 353 -19.24 -7.86 5.74
C GLY A 353 -19.56 -9.15 4.96
N HIS A 354 -19.90 -9.05 3.67
CA HIS A 354 -19.99 -10.19 2.73
C HIS A 354 -18.85 -10.21 1.70
N GLU A 355 -17.83 -9.39 1.93
CA GLU A 355 -16.66 -9.27 1.09
C GLU A 355 -15.90 -10.59 1.11
N ASN A 356 -15.78 -11.25 -0.06
CA ASN A 356 -14.80 -12.32 -0.18
C ASN A 356 -13.43 -11.68 -0.04
N THR A 357 -12.61 -12.16 0.90
CA THR A 357 -11.28 -11.60 1.24
C THR A 357 -10.54 -11.11 0.01
N PHE A 358 -10.53 -9.79 -0.16
CA PHE A 358 -9.87 -9.06 -1.24
C PHE A 358 -8.37 -9.39 -1.24
N PRO A 359 -7.67 -9.41 -2.38
CA PRO A 359 -6.24 -9.10 -2.39
C PRO A 359 -6.02 -7.57 -2.23
N LEU A 360 -6.63 -6.93 -1.22
CA LEU A 360 -6.14 -5.63 -0.72
C LEU A 360 -4.88 -5.86 0.10
N ASN A 361 -4.59 -7.13 0.40
CA ASN A 361 -3.29 -7.57 0.83
C ASN A 361 -2.26 -7.46 -0.31
N ILE A 362 -1.75 -6.24 -0.46
CA ILE A 362 -0.30 -6.06 -0.55
C ILE A 362 0.41 -6.64 0.72
N SER A 363 -0.41 -6.99 1.73
CA SER A 363 -0.25 -7.67 3.01
C SER A 363 0.40 -6.82 4.08
N HIS A 364 -0.32 -6.71 5.20
CA HIS A 364 0.21 -6.37 6.52
C HIS A 364 1.37 -7.30 6.87
#